data_AF-A0A521ZU66-F1
#
_entry.id   AF-A0A521ZU66-F1
#
_cell.length_a   1.000
_cell.length_b   1.000
_cell.length_c   1.000
_cell.angle_alpha   90.00
_cell.angle_beta   90.00
_cell.angle_gamma   90.00
#
_symmetry.space_group_name_H-M   'P 1'
#
loop_
_entity.id
_entity.type
_entity.pdbx_description
1 polymer ?
#
loop_
_entity_poly.entity_id
_entity_poly.type
_entity_poly.pdbx_seq_one_letter_code
_entity_poly.pdbx_strand_id
1 'polypeptide(L)' 'IDHHRFSQQEVLNAINRSKKRQAEMIITTQKDAVRFPKIDRRDLPVLFMRVEIKIMSGAEDFRDCVRKICFR' A
#
# COMPACT_ATOMS: atom_id res chain seq x y z
N ILE A 1 9.75 -14.23 -1.84
CA ILE A 1 10.63 -13.04 -1.72
C ILE A 1 9.74 -11.88 -1.31
N ASP A 2 9.91 -11.40 -0.08
CA ASP A 2 9.32 -10.13 0.33
C ASP A 2 10.20 -8.99 -0.22
N HIS A 3 9.68 -7.78 -0.42
CA HIS A 3 10.39 -6.59 -0.92
C HIS A 3 10.57 -6.43 -2.45
N HIS A 4 9.76 -7.09 -3.26
CA HIS A 4 9.80 -6.94 -4.72
C HIS A 4 9.80 -5.47 -5.16
N ARG A 5 10.78 -5.05 -5.97
CA ARG A 5 10.79 -3.73 -6.60
C ARG A 5 10.14 -3.86 -7.97
N PHE A 6 8.98 -3.25 -8.14
CA PHE A 6 8.25 -3.28 -9.40
C PHE A 6 8.95 -2.40 -10.45
N SER A 7 9.22 -2.97 -11.61
CA SER A 7 9.61 -2.22 -12.80
C SER A 7 8.40 -1.50 -13.40
N GLN A 8 8.65 -0.45 -14.19
CA GLN A 8 7.57 0.22 -14.94
C GLN A 8 6.86 -0.74 -15.88
N GLN A 9 7.61 -1.62 -16.56
CA GLN A 9 7.03 -2.55 -17.53
C GLN A 9 6.08 -3.56 -16.87
N GLU A 10 6.41 -4.07 -15.68
CA GLU A 10 5.52 -4.98 -14.95
C GLU A 10 4.17 -4.32 -14.63
N VAL A 11 4.20 -3.07 -14.16
CA VAL A 11 2.99 -2.33 -13.82
C VAL A 11 2.17 -2.01 -15.08
N LEU A 12 2.81 -1.57 -16.16
CA LEU A 12 2.15 -1.36 -17.45
C LEU A 12 1.52 -2.64 -18.00
N ASN A 13 2.20 -3.77 -17.85
CA ASN A 13 1.68 -5.08 -18.24
C ASN A 13 0.43 -5.45 -17.42
N ALA A 14 0.43 -5.18 -16.11
CA ALA A 14 -0.74 -5.38 -15.27
C ALA A 14 -1.91 -4.49 -15.72
N ILE A 15 -1.69 -3.18 -15.93
CA ILE A 15 -2.70 -2.24 -16.43
C ILE A 15 -3.30 -2.73 -17.76
N ASN A 16 -2.46 -3.09 -18.73
CA ASN A 16 -2.91 -3.56 -20.03
C ASN A 16 -3.75 -4.85 -19.92
N ARG A 17 -3.33 -5.80 -19.07
CA ARG A 17 -4.08 -7.05 -18.85
C ARG A 17 -5.43 -6.80 -18.17
N SER A 18 -5.50 -5.85 -17.25
CA SER A 18 -6.73 -5.47 -16.55
C SER A 18 -7.71 -4.76 -17.49
N LYS A 19 -7.23 -3.82 -18.30
CA LYS A 19 -8.06 -3.17 -19.33
C LYS A 19 -8.62 -4.15 -20.36
N LYS A 20 -7.81 -5.10 -20.84
CA LYS A 20 -8.29 -6.16 -21.75
C LYS A 20 -9.40 -7.02 -21.15
N ARG A 21 -9.44 -7.11 -19.81
CA ARG A 21 -10.47 -7.82 -19.04
C ARG A 21 -11.60 -6.92 -18.58
N GLN A 22 -11.63 -5.66 -19.03
CA GLN A 22 -12.63 -4.65 -18.64
C GLN A 22 -12.72 -4.48 -17.11
N ALA A 23 -11.60 -4.62 -16.40
CA ALA A 23 -11.57 -4.32 -14.98
C ALA A 23 -11.84 -2.82 -14.74
N GLU A 24 -12.59 -2.51 -13.68
CA GLU A 24 -12.87 -1.13 -13.27
C GLU A 24 -11.67 -0.49 -12.55
N MET A 25 -10.83 -1.31 -11.90
CA MET A 25 -9.70 -0.84 -11.10
C MET A 25 -8.68 -1.95 -10.84
N ILE A 26 -7.47 -1.56 -10.44
CA ILE A 26 -6.47 -2.42 -9.81
C ILE A 26 -6.41 -2.06 -8.33
N ILE A 27 -6.50 -3.06 -7.45
CA ILE A 27 -6.28 -2.91 -6.01
C ILE A 27 -4.98 -3.63 -5.64
N THR A 28 -4.17 -3.00 -4.80
CA THR A 28 -2.98 -3.60 -4.19
C THR A 28 -2.91 -3.29 -2.70
N THR A 29 -1.87 -3.78 -2.02
CA THR A 29 -1.60 -3.44 -0.61
C THR A 29 -0.85 -2.11 -0.52
N GLN A 30 -0.97 -1.40 0.61
CA GLN A 30 -0.14 -0.20 0.84
C GLN A 30 1.37 -0.51 0.74
N LYS A 31 1.77 -1.72 1.15
CA LYS A 31 3.18 -2.18 1.14
C LYS A 31 3.75 -2.28 -0.27
N ASP A 32 2.97 -2.77 -1.23
CA ASP A 32 3.40 -2.86 -2.62
C ASP A 32 3.29 -1.52 -3.33
N ALA A 33 2.25 -0.73 -3.00
CA ALA A 33 2.03 0.59 -3.58
C ALA A 33 3.22 1.55 -3.35
N VAL A 34 3.86 1.54 -2.17
CA VAL A 34 5.05 2.37 -1.89
C VAL A 34 6.28 1.95 -2.73
N ARG A 35 6.23 0.80 -3.40
CA ARG A 35 7.30 0.29 -4.27
C ARG A 35 6.99 0.45 -5.75
N PHE A 36 5.82 0.98 -6.10
CA PHE A 36 5.49 1.22 -7.50
C PHE A 36 6.36 2.36 -8.04
N PRO A 37 6.85 2.25 -9.28
CA PRO A 37 7.47 3.38 -9.97
C PRO A 37 6.39 4.46 -10.20
N LYS A 38 6.81 5.68 -10.56
CA LYS A 38 5.84 6.70 -11.00
C LYS A 38 5.05 6.17 -12.21
N ILE A 39 3.72 6.26 -12.13
CA ILE A 39 2.79 5.83 -13.18
C ILE A 39 2.08 7.10 -13.68
N ASP A 40 2.43 7.56 -14.88
CA ASP A 40 1.79 8.73 -15.48
C ASP A 40 0.43 8.40 -16.13
N ARG A 41 0.18 7.12 -16.34
CA ARG A 41 -1.01 6.61 -17.01
C ARG A 41 -2.21 6.55 -16.04
N ARG A 42 -3.35 7.13 -16.45
CA ARG A 42 -4.55 7.34 -15.59
C ARG A 42 -5.84 6.70 -16.12
N ASP A 43 -5.76 5.86 -17.15
CA ASP A 43 -6.94 5.27 -17.82
C ASP A 43 -7.53 4.05 -17.08
N LEU A 44 -6.91 3.62 -15.98
CA LEU A 44 -7.44 2.63 -15.05
C LEU A 44 -7.01 3.01 -13.63
N PRO A 45 -7.93 3.25 -12.69
CA PRO A 45 -7.58 3.55 -11.31
C PRO A 45 -6.73 2.44 -10.67
N VAL A 46 -5.64 2.84 -10.01
CA VAL A 46 -4.82 1.97 -9.18
C VAL A 46 -4.96 2.44 -7.74
N LEU A 47 -5.66 1.66 -6.91
CA LEU A 47 -5.89 1.95 -5.51
C LEU A 47 -5.07 1.01 -4.62
N PHE A 48 -4.89 1.39 -3.36
CA PHE A 48 -4.31 0.52 -2.35
C PHE A 48 -5.17 0.48 -1.10
N MET A 49 -5.25 -0.70 -0.49
CA MET A 49 -5.96 -0.87 0.77
C MET A 49 -5.06 -0.45 1.94
N ARG A 50 -5.60 0.39 2.82
CA ARG A 50 -5.00 0.75 4.10
C ARG A 50 -5.65 -0.06 5.21
N VAL A 51 -4.85 -0.43 6.20
CA VAL A 51 -5.32 -1.09 7.42
C VAL A 51 -5.12 -0.13 8.58
N GLU A 52 -6.18 0.06 9.36
CA GLU A 52 -6.13 0.77 10.63
C GLU A 52 -6.14 -0.27 11.76
N ILE A 53 -5.19 -0.14 12.69
CA ILE A 53 -5.09 -1.01 13.85
C ILE A 53 -5.39 -0.16 15.08
N LYS A 54 -6.37 -0.62 15.87
CA LYS A 54 -6.77 0.04 17.11
C LYS A 54 -6.56 -0.89 18.30
N ILE A 55 -5.87 -0.39 19.31
CA ILE A 55 -5.73 -1.06 20.60
C ILE A 55 -7.02 -0.82 21.38
N MET A 56 -7.78 -1.89 21.63
CA MET A 56 -9.09 -1.80 22.30
C MET A 56 -8.97 -1.68 23.82
N SER A 57 -7.89 -2.19 24.41
CA SER A 57 -7.60 -2.11 25.85
C SER A 57 -6.09 -1.98 26.08
N GLY A 58 -5.68 -1.22 27.10
CA GLY A 58 -4.27 -0.93 27.40
C GLY A 58 -3.62 0.11 26.49
N ALA A 59 -4.40 0.87 25.72
CA ALA A 59 -3.88 1.88 24.79
C ALA A 59 -3.20 3.06 25.52
N GLU A 60 -3.65 3.41 26.72
CA GLU A 60 -3.01 4.44 27.56
C GLU A 60 -1.68 3.95 28.12
N ASP A 61 -1.67 2.77 28.73
CA ASP A 61 -0.45 2.15 29.26
C ASP A 61 0.62 2.00 28.18
N PHE A 62 0.24 1.53 26.98
CA PHE A 62 1.14 1.45 25.84
C PHE A 62 1.72 2.82 25.47
N ARG A 63 0.87 3.85 25.38
CA ARG A 63 1.31 5.23 25.05
C ARG A 63 2.26 5.79 26.11
N ASP A 64 1.99 5.55 27.39
CA ASP A 64 2.84 6.01 28.49
C ASP A 64 4.19 5.29 28.51
N CYS A 65 4.20 3.99 28.23
CA CYS A 65 5.44 3.22 28.07
C CYS A 65 6.29 3.76 26.90
N VAL A 66 5.68 3.97 25.73
CA VAL A 66 6.37 4.55 24.57
C VAL A 66 6.93 5.93 24.89
N ARG A 67 6.15 6.79 25.59
CA ARG A 67 6.60 8.14 25.99
C ARG A 67 7.88 8.09 26.83
N LYS A 68 7.93 7.23 27.84
CA LYS A 68 9.08 7.08 28.75
C LYS A 68 10.34 6.60 28.03
N ILE A 69 10.20 5.75 27.02
CA ILE A 69 11.32 5.17 26.28
C ILE A 69 11.84 6.15 25.21
N CYS A 70 10.94 6.75 24.43
CA CYS A 70 11.30 7.45 23.20
C CYS A 70 11.48 8.97 23.35
N PHE A 71 10.92 9.60 24.39
CA PHE A 71 10.78 11.07 24.44
C PHE A 71 11.12 11.67 25.81
N ARG A 72 12.28 11.34 26.35
CA ARG A 72 12.77 11.91 27.62
C ARG A 72 13.04 13.41 27.52
#